data_AF-A0A1M4VT65-F1
#
_entry.id   AF-A0A1M4VT65-F1
#
_cell.length_a   1.000
_cell.length_b   1.000
_cell.length_c   1.000
_cell.angle_alpha   90.00
_cell.angle_beta   90.00
_cell.angle_gamma   90.00
#
_symmetry.space_group_name_H-M   'P 1'
#
loop_
_entity.id
_entity.type
_entity.pdbx_description
1 polymer ?
#
loop_
_entity_poly.entity_id
_entity_poly.type
_entity_poly.pdbx_seq_one_letter_code
_entity_poly.pdbx_strand_id
1 'polypeptide(L)' 'HLGIALMTPADVHEGYAEAITEKRDEVLNGAYQNHPERFVNKVPTPPTLNTEVWINRPNDEEMKESPSLAGS' A
#
# COMPACT_ATOMS: atom_id res chain seq x y z
N HIS A 1 8.56 0.46 -8.21
CA HIS A 1 9.07 1.30 -7.10
C HIS A 1 7.96 1.90 -6.23
N LEU A 2 6.88 1.16 -5.88
CA LEU A 2 5.77 1.69 -5.06
C LEU A 2 5.32 0.69 -3.99
N GLY A 3 6.25 -0.10 -3.45
CA GLY A 3 5.94 -1.20 -2.53
C GLY A 3 5.15 -0.78 -1.27
N ILE A 4 5.30 0.47 -0.84
CA ILE A 4 4.59 1.04 0.32
C ILE A 4 3.54 2.09 -0.07
N ALA A 5 3.02 2.07 -1.30
CA ALA A 5 1.91 2.94 -1.74
C ALA A 5 2.10 4.45 -1.45
N LEU A 6 3.35 4.95 -1.57
CA LEU A 6 3.72 6.34 -1.24
C LEU A 6 3.46 6.73 0.23
N MET A 7 3.47 5.75 1.13
CA MET A 7 3.42 5.95 2.58
C MET A 7 4.83 5.90 3.14
N THR A 8 5.02 6.41 4.35
CA THR A 8 6.24 6.14 5.11
C THR A 8 6.17 4.75 5.75
N PRO A 9 7.30 4.12 6.09
CA PRO A 9 7.28 2.90 6.89
C PRO A 9 6.52 3.07 8.21
N ALA A 10 6.60 4.24 8.85
CA ALA A 10 5.87 4.52 10.10
C ALA A 10 4.35 4.47 9.89
N ASP A 11 3.83 5.07 8.82
CA ASP A 11 2.39 5.02 8.49
C ASP A 11 1.88 3.58 8.37
N VAL A 12 2.70 2.70 7.79
CA VAL A 12 2.36 1.27 7.63
C VAL A 12 2.47 0.53 8.96
N HIS A 13 3.57 0.71 9.70
CA HIS A 13 3.81 0.04 10.99
C HIS A 13 2.80 0.42 12.07
N GLU A 14 2.39 1.69 12.12
CA GLU A 14 1.41 2.19 13.09
C GLU A 14 -0.04 1.91 12.66
N GLY A 15 -0.26 1.22 11.53
CA GLY A 15 -1.59 0.82 11.07
C GLY A 15 -2.42 1.93 10.40
N TYR A 16 -1.81 3.05 10.01
CA TYR A 16 -2.53 4.17 9.36
C TYR A 16 -2.80 3.96 7.87
N ALA A 17 -2.29 2.88 7.28
CA ALA A 17 -2.36 2.65 5.83
C ALA A 17 -3.78 2.69 5.26
N GLU A 18 -4.75 2.06 5.93
CA GLU A 18 -6.15 2.05 5.49
C GLU A 18 -6.75 3.46 5.55
N ALA A 19 -6.64 4.13 6.70
CA ALA A 19 -7.17 5.48 6.88
C ALA A 19 -6.55 6.51 5.91
N ILE A 20 -5.26 6.37 5.56
CA ILE A 20 -4.61 7.22 4.55
C ILE A 20 -5.16 6.92 3.15
N THR A 21 -5.45 5.64 2.86
CA THR A 21 -6.01 5.22 1.56
C THR A 21 -7.43 5.74 1.38
N GLU A 22 -8.28 5.63 2.39
CA GLU A 22 -9.65 6.17 2.39
C GLU A 22 -9.67 7.68 2.15
N LYS A 23 -8.86 8.44 2.90
CA LYS A 23 -8.77 9.90 2.71
C LYS A 23 -8.29 10.28 1.31
N ARG A 24 -7.36 9.51 0.74
CA ARG A 24 -6.90 9.75 -0.64
C ARG A 24 -8.01 9.46 -1.65
N ASP A 25 -8.81 8.43 -1.43
CA ASP A 25 -9.97 8.12 -2.29
C ASP A 25 -11.00 9.25 -2.28
N GLU A 26 -11.33 9.80 -1.11
CA GLU A 26 -12.23 10.95 -0.98
C GLU A 26 -11.73 12.17 -1.76
N VAL A 27 -10.45 12.51 -1.62
CA VAL A 27 -9.82 13.64 -2.33
C VAL A 27 -9.82 13.41 -3.84
N LEU A 28 -9.50 12.20 -4.28
CA LEU A 28 -9.48 11.82 -5.70
C LEU A 28 -10.87 11.86 -6.32
N ASN A 29 -11.89 11.39 -5.61
CA ASN A 29 -13.29 11.51 -6.01
C ASN A 29 -13.73 12.97 -6.14
N GLY A 30 -13.43 13.81 -5.14
CA GLY A 30 -13.75 15.24 -5.19
C GLY A 30 -13.03 15.97 -6.34
N ALA A 31 -11.76 15.63 -6.58
CA ALA A 31 -11.02 16.19 -7.70
C ALA A 31 -11.61 15.78 -9.06
N TYR A 32 -12.03 14.52 -9.20
CA TYR A 32 -12.69 14.02 -10.39
C TYR A 32 -14.03 14.70 -10.66
N GLN A 33 -14.85 14.88 -9.62
CA GLN A 33 -16.16 15.56 -9.75
C GLN A 33 -16.01 17.01 -10.21
N ASN A 34 -14.98 17.73 -9.73
CA ASN A 34 -14.75 19.12 -10.11
C ASN A 34 -14.16 19.28 -11.51
N HIS A 35 -13.30 18.35 -11.93
CA HIS A 35 -12.52 18.46 -13.17
C HIS A 35 -12.37 17.11 -13.88
N PRO A 36 -13.46 16.50 -14.38
CA PRO A 36 -13.40 15.18 -15.00
C PRO A 36 -12.49 15.17 -16.25
N GLU A 37 -12.37 16.29 -16.97
CA GLU A 37 -11.50 16.45 -18.14
C GLU A 37 -10.00 16.26 -17.85
N ARG A 38 -9.59 16.42 -16.59
CA ARG A 38 -8.20 16.19 -16.15
C ARG A 38 -7.88 14.72 -15.93
N PHE A 39 -8.89 13.85 -15.88
CA PHE A 39 -8.75 12.42 -15.61
C PHE A 39 -9.24 11.63 -16.81
N VAL A 40 -8.32 10.97 -17.52
CA VAL A 40 -8.66 10.26 -18.76
C VAL A 40 -9.61 9.10 -18.45
N ASN A 41 -10.88 9.28 -18.85
CA ASN A 41 -11.96 8.29 -18.94
C ASN A 41 -12.43 7.59 -17.64
N LYS A 42 -11.85 7.87 -16.46
CA LYS A 42 -12.30 7.28 -15.20
C LYS A 42 -11.88 8.06 -13.97
N VAL A 43 -12.54 7.75 -12.85
CA VAL A 43 -12.13 8.17 -11.51
C VAL A 43 -10.71 7.63 -11.22
N PRO A 44 -9.78 8.48 -10.77
CA PRO A 44 -8.46 8.03 -10.34
C PRO A 44 -8.53 7.21 -9.05
N THR A 45 -7.73 6.16 -8.94
CA THR A 45 -7.66 5.29 -7.75
C THR A 45 -6.37 5.51 -6.97
N PRO A 46 -6.39 5.56 -5.63
CA PRO A 46 -5.16 5.66 -4.85
C PRO A 46 -4.28 4.41 -5.05
N PRO A 47 -2.94 4.50 -4.90
CA PRO A 47 -2.08 3.33 -4.91
C PRO A 47 -2.46 2.37 -3.78
N THR A 48 -2.59 1.08 -4.10
CA THR A 48 -2.86 0.03 -3.11
C THR A 48 -1.57 -0.42 -2.45
N LEU A 49 -1.60 -0.65 -1.14
CA LEU A 49 -0.49 -1.28 -0.43
C LEU A 49 -0.34 -2.73 -0.92
N ASN A 50 0.88 -3.17 -1.20
CA ASN A 50 1.13 -4.58 -1.45
C ASN A 50 0.99 -5.34 -0.12
N THR A 51 0.35 -6.51 -0.15
CA THR A 51 0.23 -7.40 1.02
C THR A 51 1.58 -7.84 1.57
N GLU A 52 2.61 -7.90 0.72
CA GLU A 52 3.99 -8.17 1.12
C GLU A 52 4.96 -7.27 0.35
N VAL A 53 5.99 -6.78 1.03
CA VAL A 53 7.05 -5.97 0.42
C VAL A 53 8.40 -6.52 0.87
N TRP A 54 9.21 -6.96 -0.10
CA TRP A 54 10.51 -7.58 0.16
C TRP A 54 11.64 -6.64 -0.31
N ILE A 55 12.61 -6.36 0.56
CA ILE A 55 13.85 -5.64 0.19
C ILE A 55 14.88 -6.63 -0.40
N ASN A 56 14.98 -7.82 0.20
CA ASN A 56 15.61 -9.02 -0.35
C ASN A 56 14.63 -10.16 -0.11
N ARG A 57 14.00 -10.68 -1.16
CA ARG A 57 13.15 -11.86 -1.02
C ARG A 57 14.08 -13.07 -0.78
N PRO A 58 13.99 -13.77 0.36
CA PRO A 58 14.76 -14.98 0.58
C PRO A 58 14.36 -16.03 -0.45
N ASN A 59 15.31 -16.86 -0.86
CA ASN A 59 14.99 -17.97 -1.76
C ASN A 59 14.23 -19.08 -0.99
N ASP A 60 13.64 -20.03 -1.71
CA ASP A 60 12.80 -21.08 -1.11
C ASP A 60 13.57 -22.00 -0.12
N GLU A 61 14.90 -22.10 -0.22
CA GLU A 61 15.75 -22.80 0.75
C GLU A 61 15.93 -21.99 2.04
N GLU A 62 16.08 -20.66 1.94
CA GLU A 62 16.17 -19.77 3.11
C GLU A 62 14.83 -19.66 3.87
N MET A 63 13.69 -19.80 3.18
CA MET A 63 12.37 -19.84 3.83
C MET A 63 12.15 -21.11 4.65
N LYS A 64 12.82 -22.23 4.33
CA LYS A 64 12.72 -23.49 5.09
C LYS A 64 13.50 -23.50 6.40
N GLU A 65 14.52 -22.65 6.53
CA GLU A 65 15.41 -22.62 7.71
C GLU A 65 14.97 -21.62 8.80
N SER A 66 13.90 -20.85 8.60
CA SER A 66 13.38 -19.95 9.64
C SER A 66 12.68 -20.77 10.74
N PRO A 67 13.21 -20.86 11.98
CA PRO A 67 12.52 -21.57 13.03
C PRO A 67 11.31 -20.75 13.44
N SER A 68 10.13 -21.35 13.31
CA SER A 68 8.88 -20.87 13.89
C SER A 68 9.13 -20.48 15.34
N LEU A 69 9.05 -19.18 15.65
CA LEU A 69 9.02 -18.70 17.03
C LEU A 69 7.61 -18.98 17.58
N ALA A 70 7.31 -20.26 17.78
CA ALA A 70 6.11 -20.72 18.45
C ALA A 70 6.31 -20.57 19.96
N GLY A 71 5.53 -19.67 20.56
CA GLY A 71 4.91 -19.81 21.88
C GLY A 71 5.83 -19.92 23.09
N SER A 72 5.79 -18.89 23.95
CA SER A 72 5.88 -19.10 25.41
C SER A 72 4.47 -19.20 25.98
#